data_AF-A0A090TX50-F1
#
_entry.id   AF-A0A090TX50-F1
#
_cell.length_a   1.000
_cell.length_b   1.000
_cell.length_c   1.000
_cell.angle_alpha   90.00
_cell.angle_beta   90.00
_cell.angle_gamma   90.00
#
_symmetry.space_group_name_H-M   'P 1'
#
loop_
_entity.id
_entity.type
_entity.pdbx_description
1 polymer ?
#
loop_
_entity_poly.entity_id
_entity_poly.type
_entity_poly.pdbx_seq_one_letter_code
_entity_poly.pdbx_strand_id
1 'polypeptide(L)'
;MFKKTLIAASLALTTASAFAAMAPTQASEPTTIEAPQVVVFKNVNIFNGTENKLYDNHSVVVTGNKITAITQGDADVPADAKVIDGEGRTLMPALVEAHMHLALPKGLLGTNDMRWSEIAVHAKGFGEMYLDLGFGTIRDVGGTDGVWTELEKKGEIDFPRTYVSGAPIAPIGGHSDVAYSHVD
;
A
#
# COMPACT_ATOMS: atom_id res chain seq x y z
N MET A 1 -62.27 2.42 17.64
CA MET A 1 -63.56 3.03 17.27
C MET A 1 -63.27 4.36 16.59
N PHE A 2 -63.60 4.47 15.30
CA PHE A 2 -63.26 5.57 14.39
C PHE A 2 -64.01 6.89 14.69
N LYS A 3 -63.37 8.02 14.34
CA LYS A 3 -63.90 9.21 13.62
C LYS A 3 -62.72 10.19 13.39
N LYS A 4 -62.16 10.35 12.17
CA LYS A 4 -62.58 11.20 11.03
C LYS A 4 -62.85 12.66 11.45
N THR A 5 -62.41 13.76 10.85
CA THR A 5 -61.51 14.21 9.74
C THR A 5 -61.60 15.75 9.79
N LEU A 6 -60.58 16.54 9.44
CA LEU A 6 -60.67 17.68 8.49
C LEU A 6 -59.43 18.61 8.49
N ILE A 7 -59.16 19.04 7.27
CA ILE A 7 -58.04 19.79 6.72
C ILE A 7 -58.23 21.29 6.98
N ALA A 8 -57.14 22.02 7.23
CA ALA A 8 -57.02 23.41 6.80
C ALA A 8 -55.55 23.72 6.46
N ALA A 9 -55.30 23.92 5.17
CA ALA A 9 -54.06 24.46 4.64
C ALA A 9 -53.95 25.96 4.97
N SER A 10 -52.75 26.44 5.27
CA SER A 10 -52.45 27.87 5.23
C SER A 10 -50.99 28.06 4.80
N LEU A 11 -50.89 28.65 3.61
CA LEU A 11 -49.72 28.91 2.79
C LEU A 11 -49.17 30.29 3.16
N ALA A 12 -47.92 30.38 3.61
CA ALA A 12 -47.07 31.56 3.44
C ALA A 12 -45.68 31.30 4.06
N LEU A 13 -44.65 31.11 3.24
CA LEU A 13 -43.28 31.31 3.69
C LEU A 13 -42.44 31.97 2.57
N THR A 14 -42.41 33.29 2.67
CA THR A 14 -41.28 34.21 2.44
C THR A 14 -40.17 33.81 1.46
N THR A 15 -40.08 34.63 0.41
CA THR A 15 -38.97 34.88 -0.53
C THR A 15 -37.57 34.44 -0.09
N ALA A 16 -36.95 33.55 -0.86
CA ALA A 16 -35.52 33.28 -0.80
C ALA A 16 -34.75 34.34 -1.62
N SER A 17 -33.99 35.20 -0.96
CA SER A 17 -33.01 36.07 -1.62
C SER A 17 -31.75 35.25 -1.93
N ALA A 18 -31.45 35.05 -3.21
CA ALA A 18 -30.21 34.44 -3.66
C ALA A 18 -29.04 35.41 -3.43
N PHE A 19 -28.20 35.12 -2.44
CA PHE A 19 -26.88 35.74 -2.30
C PHE A 19 -25.89 34.91 -3.10
N ALA A 20 -25.62 35.30 -4.35
CA ALA A 20 -24.51 34.76 -5.12
C ALA A 20 -23.22 35.36 -4.57
N ALA A 21 -22.57 34.66 -3.63
CA ALA A 21 -21.21 34.99 -3.20
C ALA A 21 -20.25 34.59 -4.33
N MET A 22 -19.74 35.59 -5.05
CA MET A 22 -18.67 35.41 -6.03
C MET A 22 -17.38 35.16 -5.23
N ALA A 23 -16.99 33.89 -5.10
CA ALA A 23 -15.73 33.52 -4.46
C ALA A 23 -14.57 34.11 -5.28
N PRO A 24 -13.55 34.71 -4.64
CA PRO A 24 -12.38 35.19 -5.36
C PRO A 24 -11.65 33.99 -5.96
N THR A 25 -11.45 34.02 -7.28
CA THR A 25 -10.57 33.07 -7.98
C THR A 25 -9.16 33.20 -7.41
N GLN A 26 -8.75 32.26 -6.56
CA GLN A 26 -7.35 32.10 -6.20
C GLN A 26 -6.62 31.59 -7.44
N ALA A 27 -5.72 32.40 -7.99
CA ALA A 27 -4.78 31.94 -8.99
C ALA A 27 -3.89 30.89 -8.34
N SER A 28 -3.98 29.66 -8.83
CA SER A 28 -3.08 28.57 -8.46
C SER A 28 -1.64 28.95 -8.84
N GLU A 29 -0.76 29.05 -7.85
CA GLU A 29 0.67 29.25 -8.08
C GLU A 29 1.21 28.10 -8.95
N PRO A 30 2.19 28.37 -9.85
CA PRO A 30 2.77 27.34 -10.68
C PRO A 30 3.40 26.27 -9.80
N THR A 31 2.90 25.04 -9.90
CA THR A 31 3.48 23.86 -9.27
C THR A 31 4.94 23.77 -9.68
N THR A 32 5.84 24.06 -8.74
CA THR A 32 7.25 23.78 -8.94
C THR A 32 7.36 22.27 -9.01
N ILE A 33 7.70 21.73 -10.19
CA ILE A 33 7.98 20.30 -10.32
C ILE A 33 9.27 20.08 -9.56
N GLU A 34 9.15 19.56 -8.34
CA GLU A 34 10.29 19.16 -7.54
C GLU A 34 11.11 18.15 -8.35
N ALA A 35 12.39 18.45 -8.55
CA ALA A 35 13.27 17.54 -9.27
C ALA A 35 13.26 16.18 -8.54
N PRO A 36 13.22 15.05 -9.27
CA PRO A 36 13.11 13.75 -8.65
C PRO A 36 14.32 13.51 -7.73
N GLN A 37 14.04 13.17 -6.47
CA GLN A 37 15.05 12.92 -5.46
C GLN A 37 16.08 11.90 -5.96
N VAL A 38 17.37 12.23 -5.82
CA VAL A 38 18.48 11.33 -6.16
C VAL A 38 19.01 10.69 -4.87
N VAL A 39 19.15 9.37 -4.87
CA VAL A 39 19.77 8.58 -3.80
C VAL A 39 20.94 7.80 -4.38
N VAL A 40 22.10 7.87 -3.74
CA VAL A 40 23.30 7.11 -4.13
C VAL A 40 23.69 6.17 -3.01
N PHE A 41 23.64 4.87 -3.28
CA PHE A 41 24.24 3.84 -2.43
C PHE A 41 25.67 3.64 -2.90
N LYS A 42 26.68 3.89 -2.07
CA LYS A 42 28.09 3.70 -2.41
C LYS A 42 28.73 2.62 -1.56
N ASN A 43 29.88 2.10 -1.99
CA ASN A 43 30.65 1.11 -1.22
C ASN A 43 29.78 -0.11 -0.84
N VAL A 44 29.04 -0.64 -1.81
CA VAL A 44 28.23 -1.85 -1.66
C VAL A 44 28.77 -2.97 -2.51
N ASN A 45 28.55 -4.20 -2.08
CA ASN A 45 28.76 -5.40 -2.90
C ASN A 45 27.40 -5.83 -3.47
N ILE A 46 27.26 -5.93 -4.79
CA ILE A 46 25.94 -6.15 -5.42
C ILE A 46 25.72 -7.64 -5.68
N PHE A 47 24.60 -8.17 -5.17
CA PHE A 47 24.01 -9.42 -5.64
C PHE A 47 22.77 -9.10 -6.48
N ASN A 48 22.80 -9.38 -7.78
CA ASN A 48 21.75 -8.95 -8.71
C ASN A 48 20.55 -9.92 -8.80
N GLY A 49 20.65 -11.12 -8.22
CA GLY A 49 19.60 -12.14 -8.25
C GLY A 49 19.51 -12.96 -9.54
N THR A 50 20.33 -12.69 -10.56
CA THR A 50 20.33 -13.43 -11.84
C THR A 50 21.59 -14.24 -12.07
N GLU A 51 22.71 -13.81 -11.48
CA GLU A 51 24.00 -14.48 -11.58
C GLU A 51 24.45 -14.97 -10.20
N ASN A 52 25.13 -16.12 -10.16
CA ASN A 52 25.76 -16.60 -8.92
C ASN A 52 27.11 -15.89 -8.68
N LYS A 53 27.06 -14.56 -8.57
CA LYS A 53 28.22 -13.68 -8.46
C LYS A 53 27.91 -12.49 -7.56
N LEU A 54 28.93 -12.06 -6.82
CA LEU A 54 28.93 -10.80 -6.09
C LEU A 54 29.82 -9.78 -6.84
N TYR A 55 29.33 -8.56 -7.02
CA TYR A 55 30.07 -7.46 -7.65
C TYR A 55 30.55 -6.51 -6.58
N ASP A 56 31.83 -6.60 -6.23
CA ASP A 56 32.39 -5.88 -5.11
C ASP A 56 32.68 -4.41 -5.42
N ASN A 57 32.59 -3.55 -4.39
CA ASN A 57 32.93 -2.13 -4.48
C ASN A 57 32.19 -1.42 -5.64
N HIS A 58 30.87 -1.36 -5.56
CA HIS A 58 30.03 -0.66 -6.53
C HIS A 58 29.24 0.48 -5.87
N SER A 59 28.74 1.37 -6.73
CA SER A 59 27.76 2.39 -6.39
C SER A 59 26.50 2.24 -7.27
N VAL A 60 25.33 2.44 -6.66
CA VAL A 60 24.01 2.38 -7.31
C VAL A 60 23.33 3.73 -7.16
N VAL A 61 22.93 4.32 -8.29
CA VAL A 61 22.22 5.60 -8.35
C VAL A 61 20.75 5.34 -8.61
N VAL A 62 19.90 5.89 -7.75
CA VAL A 62 18.45 5.86 -7.87
C VAL A 62 17.94 7.28 -8.06
N THR A 63 17.12 7.50 -9.08
CA THR A 63 16.46 8.78 -9.33
C THR A 63 14.95 8.55 -9.29
N GLY A 64 14.26 9.18 -8.33
CA GLY A 64 12.87 8.88 -8.05
C GLY A 64 12.70 7.41 -7.64
N ASN A 65 11.99 6.63 -8.45
CA ASN A 65 11.69 5.21 -8.20
C ASN A 65 12.43 4.23 -9.13
N LYS A 66 13.49 4.68 -9.80
CA LYS A 66 14.24 3.85 -10.76
C LYS A 66 15.73 3.89 -10.49
N ILE A 67 16.38 2.74 -10.65
CA ILE A 67 17.84 2.66 -10.75
C ILE A 67 18.22 3.26 -12.11
N THR A 68 19.07 4.28 -12.10
CA THR A 68 19.52 5.01 -13.30
C THR A 68 20.95 4.71 -13.67
N ALA A 69 21.79 4.31 -12.71
CA ALA A 69 23.15 3.87 -12.97
C ALA A 69 23.63 2.84 -11.92
N ILE A 70 24.52 1.96 -12.36
CA ILE A 70 25.33 1.08 -11.50
C ILE A 70 26.77 1.19 -12.02
N THR A 71 27.70 1.51 -11.13
CA THR A 71 29.11 1.76 -11.49
C THR A 71 30.03 1.05 -10.51
N GLN A 72 31.20 0.62 -10.97
CA GLN A 72 32.24 0.10 -10.10
C GLN A 72 33.02 1.27 -9.48
N GLY A 73 33.22 1.24 -8.17
CA GLY A 73 33.83 2.31 -7.38
C GLY A 73 32.84 3.42 -7.05
N ASP A 74 33.35 4.66 -7.00
CA ASP A 74 32.55 5.85 -6.74
C ASP A 74 31.72 6.26 -7.97
N ALA A 75 30.47 6.66 -7.74
CA ALA A 75 29.62 7.28 -8.76
C ALA A 75 29.73 8.82 -8.70
N ASP A 76 29.38 9.49 -9.79
CA ASP A 76 29.12 10.93 -9.76
C ASP A 76 27.91 11.21 -8.86
N VAL A 77 28.12 11.98 -7.80
CA VAL A 77 27.09 12.32 -6.82
C VAL A 77 26.65 13.78 -7.04
N PRO A 78 25.41 14.03 -7.51
CA PRO A 78 24.86 15.38 -7.54
C PRO A 78 24.88 16.02 -6.14
N ALA A 79 25.07 17.35 -6.08
CA ALA A 79 25.25 18.06 -4.82
C ALA A 79 24.04 17.93 -3.86
N ASP A 80 22.86 17.66 -4.38
CA ASP A 80 21.58 17.49 -3.68
C ASP A 80 21.19 16.01 -3.46
N ALA A 81 22.03 15.06 -3.86
CA ALA A 81 21.74 13.64 -3.70
C ALA A 81 21.89 13.18 -2.24
N LYS A 82 20.97 12.33 -1.79
CA LYS A 82 21.10 11.60 -0.51
C LYS A 82 22.11 10.46 -0.70
N VAL A 83 23.22 10.52 0.02
CA VAL A 83 24.25 9.46 -0.02
C VAL A 83 24.04 8.49 1.14
N ILE A 84 24.08 7.20 0.83
CA ILE A 84 24.05 6.09 1.78
C ILE A 84 25.32 5.27 1.57
N ASP A 85 26.19 5.23 2.58
CA ASP A 85 27.38 4.37 2.56
C ASP A 85 27.02 2.95 2.99
N GLY A 86 27.28 1.98 2.12
CA GLY A 86 27.04 0.56 2.38
C GLY A 86 28.04 -0.08 3.33
N GLU A 87 29.20 0.56 3.57
CA GLU A 87 30.29 0.03 4.41
C GLU A 87 30.77 -1.37 3.98
N GLY A 88 30.73 -1.66 2.68
CA GLY A 88 31.07 -2.97 2.11
C GLY A 88 30.01 -4.05 2.34
N ARG A 89 28.79 -3.70 2.77
CA ARG A 89 27.68 -4.65 2.89
C ARG A 89 27.10 -5.04 1.53
N THR A 90 26.38 -6.15 1.52
CA THR A 90 25.69 -6.63 0.32
C THR A 90 24.42 -5.81 0.08
N LEU A 91 24.30 -5.23 -1.12
CA LEU A 91 23.07 -4.68 -1.66
C LEU A 91 22.45 -5.68 -2.63
N MET A 92 21.16 -5.95 -2.48
CA MET A 92 20.42 -6.88 -3.31
C MET A 92 19.00 -6.37 -3.59
N PRO A 93 18.32 -6.89 -4.63
CA PRO A 93 16.89 -6.67 -4.80
C PRO A 93 16.12 -7.07 -3.53
N ALA A 94 15.08 -6.32 -3.21
CA ALA A 94 14.16 -6.69 -2.15
C ALA A 94 13.53 -8.05 -2.42
N LEU A 95 13.24 -8.80 -1.36
CA LEU A 95 12.66 -10.14 -1.45
C LEU A 95 11.19 -10.10 -1.90
N VAL A 96 10.71 -11.23 -2.42
CA VAL A 96 9.32 -11.44 -2.83
C VAL A 96 8.73 -12.61 -2.05
N GLU A 97 7.66 -12.37 -1.29
CA GLU A 97 6.84 -13.42 -0.68
C GLU A 97 5.69 -13.77 -1.63
N ALA A 98 5.61 -15.04 -2.02
CA ALA A 98 4.67 -15.50 -3.04
C ALA A 98 3.38 -16.12 -2.48
N HIS A 99 3.33 -16.41 -1.18
CA HIS A 99 2.21 -17.10 -0.54
C HIS A 99 1.95 -16.56 0.87
N MET A 100 1.27 -15.42 0.96
CA MET A 100 0.92 -14.80 2.23
C MET A 100 -0.59 -14.80 2.47
N HIS A 101 -0.97 -14.75 3.75
CA HIS A 101 -2.32 -14.42 4.19
C HIS A 101 -2.28 -13.23 5.17
N LEU A 102 -2.56 -12.02 4.69
CA LEU A 102 -2.62 -10.81 5.52
C LEU A 102 -3.86 -10.81 6.43
N ALA A 103 -4.99 -11.27 5.89
CA ALA A 103 -6.30 -11.14 6.52
C ALA A 103 -6.80 -12.43 7.18
N LEU A 104 -5.96 -13.46 7.33
CA LEU A 104 -6.31 -14.73 8.00
C LEU A 104 -5.41 -15.02 9.21
N PRO A 105 -5.36 -14.13 10.23
CA PRO A 105 -4.47 -14.25 11.40
C PRO A 105 -4.58 -15.56 12.16
N LYS A 106 -5.78 -16.17 12.19
CA LYS A 106 -6.06 -17.45 12.85
C LYS A 106 -6.29 -18.58 11.84
N GLY A 107 -5.86 -18.39 10.59
CA GLY A 107 -6.21 -19.25 9.47
C GLY A 107 -7.68 -19.10 9.06
N LEU A 108 -8.06 -19.87 8.04
CA LEU A 108 -9.32 -19.69 7.33
C LEU A 108 -10.57 -19.85 8.22
N LEU A 109 -10.62 -20.87 9.07
CA LEU A 109 -11.77 -21.11 9.95
C LEU A 109 -11.68 -20.36 11.29
N GLY A 110 -10.45 -20.10 11.76
CA GLY A 110 -10.24 -19.45 13.05
C GLY A 110 -10.49 -17.94 13.00
N THR A 111 -10.44 -17.32 11.83
CA THR A 111 -10.57 -15.85 11.69
C THR A 111 -12.02 -15.37 11.81
N ASN A 112 -13.01 -16.25 11.67
CA ASN A 112 -14.44 -15.90 11.71
C ASN A 112 -14.94 -15.33 13.05
N ASP A 113 -14.18 -15.51 14.13
CA ASP A 113 -14.51 -14.97 15.47
C ASP A 113 -13.96 -13.56 15.70
N MET A 114 -13.19 -13.00 14.76
CA MET A 114 -12.53 -11.70 14.88
C MET A 114 -13.38 -10.58 14.26
N ARG A 115 -13.26 -9.38 14.81
CA ARG A 115 -13.82 -8.18 14.17
C ARG A 115 -12.97 -7.80 12.97
N TRP A 116 -13.60 -7.24 11.94
CA TRP A 116 -12.89 -6.69 10.77
C TRP A 116 -11.77 -5.70 11.14
N SER A 117 -11.97 -4.89 12.18
CA SER A 117 -10.94 -3.97 12.67
C SER A 117 -9.73 -4.67 13.28
N GLU A 118 -9.92 -5.82 13.95
CA GLU A 118 -8.81 -6.61 14.51
C GLU A 118 -8.00 -7.27 13.40
N ILE A 119 -8.69 -7.79 12.37
CA ILE A 119 -8.06 -8.34 11.17
C ILE A 119 -7.25 -7.25 10.46
N ALA A 120 -7.80 -6.05 10.30
CA ALA A 120 -7.10 -4.94 9.64
C ALA A 120 -5.85 -4.48 10.42
N VAL A 121 -5.95 -4.35 11.74
CA VAL A 121 -4.79 -3.99 12.58
C VAL A 121 -3.69 -5.07 12.50
N HIS A 122 -4.08 -6.34 12.54
CA HIS A 122 -3.14 -7.45 12.35
C HIS A 122 -2.47 -7.39 10.98
N ALA A 123 -3.24 -7.29 9.90
CA ALA A 123 -2.75 -7.25 8.53
C ALA A 123 -1.75 -6.11 8.31
N LYS A 124 -2.05 -4.91 8.83
CA LYS A 124 -1.14 -3.76 8.79
C LYS A 124 0.20 -4.09 9.45
N GLY A 125 0.17 -4.53 10.72
CA GLY A 125 1.39 -4.85 11.45
C GLY A 125 2.19 -5.99 10.80
N PHE A 126 1.50 -6.97 10.20
CA PHE A 126 2.14 -8.10 9.54
C PHE A 126 2.86 -7.69 8.25
N GLY A 127 2.26 -6.82 7.42
CA GLY A 127 2.96 -6.32 6.24
C GLY A 127 4.11 -5.35 6.57
N GLU A 128 3.97 -4.51 7.59
CA GLU A 128 5.08 -3.67 8.09
C GLU A 128 6.27 -4.54 8.55
N MET A 129 5.98 -5.61 9.31
CA MET A 129 7.01 -6.58 9.70
C MET A 129 7.70 -7.21 8.49
N TYR A 130 6.98 -7.58 7.44
CA TYR A 130 7.59 -8.15 6.22
C TYR A 130 8.47 -7.14 5.49
N LEU A 131 8.06 -5.86 5.45
CA LEU A 131 8.87 -4.80 4.88
C LEU A 131 10.20 -4.66 5.64
N ASP A 132 10.15 -4.66 6.97
CA ASP A 132 11.34 -4.61 7.84
C ASP A 132 12.26 -5.82 7.66
N LEU A 133 11.69 -6.99 7.34
CA LEU A 133 12.44 -8.21 7.00
C LEU A 133 13.05 -8.18 5.59
N GLY A 134 12.79 -7.13 4.81
CA GLY A 134 13.36 -6.93 3.47
C GLY A 134 12.49 -7.44 2.32
N PHE A 135 11.23 -7.81 2.58
CA PHE A 135 10.26 -8.14 1.53
C PHE A 135 9.65 -6.85 0.95
N GLY A 136 10.10 -6.48 -0.25
CA GLY A 136 9.57 -5.32 -0.96
C GLY A 136 8.28 -5.62 -1.74
N THR A 137 7.93 -6.91 -1.90
CA THR A 137 6.72 -7.34 -2.59
C THR A 137 6.14 -8.59 -1.94
N ILE A 138 4.82 -8.63 -1.82
CA ILE A 138 4.07 -9.77 -1.28
C ILE A 138 2.90 -10.12 -2.21
N ARG A 139 2.52 -11.39 -2.20
CA ARG A 139 1.29 -11.88 -2.82
C ARG A 139 0.36 -12.45 -1.75
N ASP A 140 -0.74 -11.75 -1.48
CA ASP A 140 -1.83 -12.27 -0.67
C ASP A 140 -2.67 -13.24 -1.51
N VAL A 141 -2.79 -14.47 -1.03
CA VAL A 141 -3.50 -15.56 -1.72
C VAL A 141 -4.78 -15.97 -1.01
N GLY A 142 -5.33 -15.12 -0.16
CA GLY A 142 -6.62 -15.36 0.45
C GLY A 142 -6.90 -14.42 1.61
N GLY A 143 -7.95 -13.62 1.45
CA GLY A 143 -8.59 -12.88 2.53
C GLY A 143 -8.68 -11.38 2.27
N THR A 144 -7.62 -10.74 1.77
CA THR A 144 -7.63 -9.28 1.62
C THR A 144 -8.19 -8.82 0.28
N ASP A 145 -8.91 -7.70 0.31
CA ASP A 145 -9.22 -6.92 -0.88
C ASP A 145 -8.03 -6.00 -1.26
N GLY A 146 -8.25 -5.10 -2.23
CA GLY A 146 -7.22 -4.19 -2.74
C GLY A 146 -6.85 -3.01 -1.84
N VAL A 147 -7.38 -2.90 -0.60
CA VAL A 147 -7.17 -1.72 0.24
C VAL A 147 -5.69 -1.42 0.50
N TRP A 148 -4.87 -2.43 0.80
CA TRP A 148 -3.45 -2.26 1.09
C TRP A 148 -2.67 -1.76 -0.12
N THR A 149 -2.97 -2.30 -1.30
CA THR A 149 -2.38 -1.86 -2.57
C THR A 149 -2.69 -0.39 -2.85
N GLU A 150 -3.92 0.06 -2.57
CA GLU A 150 -4.30 1.45 -2.82
C GLU A 150 -3.72 2.42 -1.78
N LEU A 151 -3.63 2.03 -0.51
CA LEU A 151 -3.00 2.83 0.54
C LEU A 151 -1.48 2.97 0.31
N GLU A 152 -0.79 1.89 -0.08
CA GLU A 152 0.64 1.91 -0.44
C GLU A 152 0.90 2.85 -1.62
N LYS A 153 0.13 2.74 -2.71
CA LYS A 153 0.31 3.61 -3.88
C LYS A 153 0.10 5.10 -3.58
N LYS A 154 -0.76 5.41 -2.61
CA LYS A 154 -0.99 6.79 -2.15
C LYS A 154 0.09 7.28 -1.19
N GLY A 155 0.97 6.41 -0.71
CA GLY A 155 1.97 6.72 0.32
C GLY A 155 1.36 6.97 1.69
N GLU A 156 0.16 6.43 1.96
CA GLU A 156 -0.52 6.59 3.27
C GLU A 156 0.00 5.60 4.32
N ILE A 157 0.67 4.53 3.88
CA ILE A 157 1.27 3.50 4.72
C ILE A 157 2.62 3.05 4.15
N ASP A 158 3.54 2.68 5.03
CA ASP A 158 4.79 2.00 4.67
C ASP A 158 4.49 0.50 4.60
N PHE A 159 4.34 -0.02 3.37
CA PHE A 159 3.89 -1.39 3.15
C PHE A 159 4.54 -2.00 1.91
N PRO A 160 4.76 -3.32 1.86
CA PRO A 160 5.25 -3.96 0.64
C PRO A 160 4.27 -3.78 -0.51
N ARG A 161 4.80 -3.75 -1.74
CA ARG A 161 3.94 -3.82 -2.94
C ARG A 161 3.11 -5.11 -2.85
N THR A 162 1.80 -4.96 -2.81
CA THR A 162 0.89 -6.08 -2.54
C THR A 162 0.11 -6.47 -3.78
N TYR A 163 0.21 -7.74 -4.18
CA TYR A 163 -0.66 -8.38 -5.16
C TYR A 163 -1.72 -9.19 -4.44
N VAL A 164 -3.00 -8.84 -4.63
CA VAL A 164 -4.10 -9.45 -3.88
C VAL A 164 -4.90 -10.42 -4.75
N SER A 165 -5.33 -11.52 -4.15
CA SER A 165 -6.18 -12.53 -4.80
C SER A 165 -7.65 -12.43 -4.40
N GLY A 166 -7.98 -11.68 -3.33
CA GLY A 166 -9.34 -11.61 -2.80
C GLY A 166 -9.71 -12.86 -2.00
N ALA A 167 -11.01 -13.17 -1.99
CA ALA A 167 -11.51 -14.38 -1.36
C ALA A 167 -11.06 -15.63 -2.16
N PRO A 168 -10.56 -16.68 -1.49
CA PRO A 168 -10.19 -17.92 -2.16
C PRO A 168 -11.44 -18.62 -2.74
N ILE A 169 -11.28 -19.29 -3.88
CA ILE A 169 -12.34 -20.02 -4.57
C ILE A 169 -12.14 -21.53 -4.36
N ALA A 170 -13.17 -22.24 -3.92
CA ALA A 170 -13.14 -23.69 -3.73
C ALA A 170 -14.50 -24.33 -4.08
N PRO A 171 -14.52 -25.63 -4.48
CA PRO A 171 -15.75 -26.41 -4.54
C PRO A 171 -16.31 -26.67 -3.14
N ILE A 172 -17.57 -27.13 -3.07
CA ILE A 172 -18.21 -27.54 -1.81
C ILE A 172 -17.40 -28.66 -1.15
N GLY A 173 -17.13 -28.52 0.15
CA GLY A 173 -16.26 -29.40 0.94
C GLY A 173 -14.76 -29.27 0.64
N GLY A 174 -14.37 -28.32 -0.21
CA GLY A 174 -12.97 -28.04 -0.53
C GLY A 174 -12.24 -27.27 0.58
N HIS A 175 -10.92 -27.12 0.44
CA HIS A 175 -10.07 -26.49 1.46
C HIS A 175 -10.53 -25.08 1.85
N SER A 176 -11.07 -24.32 0.89
CA SER A 176 -11.55 -22.95 1.12
C SER A 176 -13.06 -22.82 1.29
N ASP A 177 -13.80 -23.93 1.43
CA ASP A 177 -15.23 -23.90 1.72
C ASP A 177 -15.47 -23.61 3.21
N VAL A 178 -15.72 -22.34 3.51
CA VAL A 178 -16.00 -21.85 4.87
C VAL A 178 -17.48 -21.86 5.24
N ALA A 179 -18.38 -22.30 4.35
CA ALA A 179 -19.81 -22.30 4.61
C ALA A 179 -20.24 -23.45 5.55
N TYR A 180 -19.39 -24.46 5.73
CA TYR A 180 -19.73 -25.70 6.47
C TYR A 180 -19.81 -25.54 8.00
N SER A 181 -19.42 -24.40 8.57
CA SER A 181 -19.47 -24.19 10.03
C SER A 181 -20.84 -23.76 10.56
N HIS A 182 -21.90 -23.69 9.73
CA HIS A 182 -23.24 -23.21 10.12
C HIS A 182 -24.39 -24.19 9.79
N VAL A 183 -24.09 -25.48 9.61
CA VAL A 183 -25.11 -26.53 9.58
C VAL A 183 -25.29 -27.11 10.98
N ASP A 184 -26.13 -26.43 11.78
CA ASP A 184 -26.90 -27.00 12.90
C ASP A 184 -28.39 -26.72 12.65
#